data_AF-A0A7R9Y3U3-F1
#
_entry.id   AF-A0A7R9Y3U3-F1
#
_cell.length_a   1.000
_cell.length_b   1.000
_cell.length_c   1.000
_cell.angle_alpha   90.00
_cell.angle_beta   90.00
_cell.angle_gamma   90.00
#
_symmetry.space_group_name_H-M   'P 1'
#
loop_
_entity.id
_entity.type
_entity.pdbx_description
1 polymer ?
#
loop_
_entity_poly.entity_id
_entity_poly.type
_entity_poly.pdbx_seq_one_letter_code
_entity_poly.pdbx_strand_id
1 'polypeptide(L)'
;DVVREWCTAALRKWSAPCSRRGATVDELDRCCAALQGISATASTLADAAEAAHEEVGGTAAGAPPHLLALLRLALEAERHAQHAEVALWVATHRADLAPYERSAGTHDVWMESVQRRRELAGEAATTFLDDILEALSVLADGAGAPSGWPQYPPQGGASVADFAQHVMLEGGCDANSVQAKHALLLYFLLDLGLEADSPPFEALVARLLLPSAFVLDCRAYFWLDDDREDSLDAAARVLPLAASPNTPAKIPAALLARGRPEAALAVLRAAGDGASLAKAERAAAGIGARLACGLIEEAFLHARQCVDAAGCSQGEGERAMRRAELVAQIARSCLACGAAPRLVQLPFDEAEEASLVAELEAIAGEAPGGAAGDALVTYYLQRARPLEAEAAHRELVKLEETWASDPVVGGDAAERRRGATADRAVLVEAACRGASAADRREAVAEAADEDMPAVAAGSLASEQGQGQGQEQPLLLAVASSGAQRAASATS
;
A
#
# COMPACT_ATOMS: atom_id res chain seq x y z
N ASP A 1 -20.40 26.62 36.26
CA ASP A 1 -21.85 26.55 35.94
C ASP A 1 -22.38 27.70 35.10
N VAL A 2 -22.31 28.95 35.56
CA VAL A 2 -22.83 30.12 34.79
C VAL A 2 -22.29 30.19 33.36
N VAL A 3 -20.98 30.03 33.17
CA VAL A 3 -20.35 30.10 31.84
C VAL A 3 -20.76 28.92 30.96
N ARG A 4 -20.88 27.72 31.54
CA ARG A 4 -21.37 26.54 30.83
C ARG A 4 -22.81 26.75 30.34
N GLU A 5 -23.69 27.23 31.20
CA GLU A 5 -25.10 27.52 30.84
C GLU A 5 -25.20 28.58 29.74
N TRP A 6 -24.38 29.64 29.83
CA TRP A 6 -24.30 30.64 28.77
C TRP A 6 -23.83 30.03 27.45
N CYS A 7 -22.74 29.27 27.44
CA CYS A 7 -22.22 28.62 26.23
C CYS A 7 -23.24 27.62 25.65
N THR A 8 -23.95 26.83 26.48
CA THR A 8 -25.00 25.90 26.02
C THR A 8 -26.19 26.64 25.41
N ALA A 9 -26.65 27.73 26.03
CA ALA A 9 -27.74 28.55 25.49
C ALA A 9 -27.34 29.24 24.18
N ALA A 10 -26.10 29.75 24.12
CA ALA A 10 -25.54 30.36 22.93
C ALA A 10 -25.42 29.32 21.80
N LEU A 11 -24.87 28.12 22.08
CA LEU A 11 -24.75 27.04 21.11
C LEU A 11 -26.11 26.68 20.51
N ARG A 12 -27.14 26.45 21.33
CA ARG A 12 -28.51 26.16 20.85
C ARG A 12 -29.09 27.28 20.00
N LYS A 13 -28.83 28.54 20.37
CA LYS A 13 -29.29 29.71 19.61
C LYS A 13 -28.66 29.77 18.23
N TRP A 14 -27.36 29.49 18.13
CA TRP A 14 -26.58 29.66 16.91
C TRP A 14 -26.49 28.40 16.05
N SER A 15 -26.76 27.21 16.57
CA SER A 15 -26.80 25.97 15.78
C SER A 15 -28.12 25.77 15.04
N ALA A 16 -29.23 26.28 15.58
CA ALA A 16 -30.56 26.10 15.00
C ALA A 16 -30.73 26.65 13.57
N PRO A 17 -30.15 27.82 13.19
CA PRO A 17 -30.19 28.31 11.83
C PRO A 17 -29.39 27.43 10.86
N CYS A 18 -28.25 26.87 11.28
CA CYS A 18 -27.37 26.07 10.43
C CYS A 18 -28.09 24.81 9.90
N SER A 19 -28.94 24.18 10.71
CA SER A 19 -29.71 23.00 10.32
C SER A 19 -31.04 23.33 9.60
N ARG A 20 -31.36 24.61 9.39
CA ARG A 20 -32.61 25.02 8.76
C ARG A 20 -32.43 25.11 7.24
N ARG A 21 -33.19 24.33 6.48
CA ARG A 21 -33.29 24.49 5.03
C ARG A 21 -33.74 25.92 4.69
N GLY A 22 -32.91 26.65 3.95
CA GLY A 22 -33.22 28.00 3.49
C GLY A 22 -32.75 29.14 4.42
N ALA A 23 -31.84 28.87 5.36
CA ALA A 23 -31.11 29.94 6.04
C ALA A 23 -30.41 30.86 5.02
N THR A 24 -30.41 32.16 5.30
CA THR A 24 -29.75 33.15 4.44
C THR A 24 -28.25 33.15 4.63
N VAL A 25 -27.50 33.61 3.62
CA VAL A 25 -26.03 33.76 3.68
C VAL A 25 -25.62 34.60 4.90
N ASP A 26 -26.27 35.74 5.13
CA ASP A 26 -25.98 36.61 6.27
C ASP A 26 -26.28 35.95 7.64
N GLU A 27 -27.30 35.11 7.72
CA GLU A 27 -27.60 34.36 8.94
C GLU A 27 -26.53 33.30 9.23
N LEU A 28 -26.12 32.56 8.21
CA LEU A 28 -25.11 31.51 8.31
C LEU A 28 -23.73 32.09 8.64
N ASP A 29 -23.34 33.21 8.02
CA ASP A 29 -22.08 33.91 8.31
C ASP A 29 -22.00 34.38 9.78
N ARG A 30 -23.09 34.95 10.31
CA ARG A 30 -23.21 35.28 11.74
C ARG A 30 -23.12 34.05 12.63
N CYS A 31 -23.70 32.92 12.21
CA CYS A 31 -23.62 31.67 12.96
C CYS A 31 -22.19 31.14 12.99
N CYS A 32 -21.46 31.13 11.87
CA CYS A 32 -20.05 30.75 11.79
C CYS A 32 -19.21 31.53 12.80
N ALA A 33 -19.25 32.87 12.73
CA ALA A 33 -18.48 33.73 13.62
C ALA A 33 -18.83 33.52 15.10
N ALA A 34 -20.12 33.36 15.42
CA ALA A 34 -20.57 33.11 16.79
C ALA A 34 -20.13 31.74 17.32
N LEU A 35 -20.23 30.69 16.51
CA LEU A 35 -19.87 29.31 16.90
C LEU A 35 -18.35 29.16 17.07
N GLN A 36 -17.55 29.76 16.20
CA GLN A 36 -16.09 29.84 16.35
C GLN A 36 -15.70 30.57 17.65
N GLY A 37 -16.38 31.69 17.94
CA GLY A 37 -16.18 32.41 19.19
C GLY A 37 -16.52 31.58 20.44
N ILE A 38 -17.61 30.80 20.38
CA ILE A 38 -18.00 29.89 21.47
C ILE A 38 -16.97 28.77 21.63
N SER A 39 -16.53 28.14 20.53
CA SER A 39 -15.50 27.09 20.52
C SER A 39 -14.21 27.59 21.18
N ALA A 40 -13.67 28.73 20.73
CA ALA A 40 -12.45 29.32 21.28
C ALA A 40 -12.59 29.69 22.77
N THR A 41 -13.73 30.23 23.17
CA THR A 41 -14.01 30.57 24.59
C THR A 41 -14.10 29.31 25.46
N ALA A 42 -14.75 28.25 24.97
CA ALA A 42 -14.89 27.00 25.71
C ALA A 42 -13.56 26.26 25.85
N SER A 43 -12.72 26.23 24.81
CA SER A 43 -11.38 25.63 24.85
C SER A 43 -10.45 26.38 25.81
N THR A 44 -10.38 27.71 25.72
CA THR A 44 -9.54 28.51 26.63
C THR A 44 -9.94 28.36 28.10
N LEU A 45 -11.25 28.20 28.37
CA LEU A 45 -11.74 27.90 29.72
C LEU A 45 -11.44 26.48 30.18
N ALA A 46 -11.44 25.51 29.25
CA ALA A 46 -11.05 24.15 29.54
C ALA A 46 -9.56 24.08 29.88
N ASP A 47 -8.68 24.71 29.10
CA ASP A 47 -7.24 24.78 29.36
C ASP A 47 -6.95 25.42 30.73
N ALA A 48 -7.65 26.52 31.06
CA ALA A 48 -7.51 27.18 32.35
C ALA A 48 -8.00 26.29 33.52
N ALA A 49 -9.07 25.53 33.32
CA ALA A 49 -9.60 24.61 34.32
C ALA A 49 -8.71 23.36 34.48
N GLU A 50 -8.07 22.89 33.41
CA GLU A 50 -7.09 21.79 33.44
C GLU A 50 -5.83 22.22 34.20
N ALA A 51 -5.26 23.38 33.87
CA ALA A 51 -4.11 23.94 34.59
C ALA A 51 -4.39 24.10 36.10
N ALA A 52 -5.58 24.60 36.46
CA ALA A 52 -5.98 24.72 37.86
C ALA A 52 -6.17 23.36 38.56
N HIS A 53 -6.59 22.31 37.83
CA HIS A 53 -6.73 20.96 38.37
C HIS A 53 -5.37 20.29 38.59
N GLU A 54 -4.41 20.50 37.68
CA GLU A 54 -3.03 20.03 37.82
C GLU A 54 -2.31 20.70 39.01
N GLU A 55 -2.50 21.99 39.22
CA GLU A 55 -1.93 22.73 40.37
C GLU A 55 -2.37 22.18 41.73
N VAL A 56 -3.57 21.57 41.80
CA VAL A 56 -4.13 20.97 43.03
C VAL A 56 -3.75 19.47 43.16
N GLY A 57 -2.89 18.97 42.27
CA GLY A 57 -2.40 17.58 42.28
C GLY A 57 -3.38 16.58 41.65
N GLY A 58 -4.33 17.06 40.85
CA GLY A 58 -5.25 16.21 40.09
C GLY A 58 -4.53 15.48 38.94
N THR A 59 -4.90 14.22 38.70
CA THR A 59 -4.45 13.48 37.51
C THR A 59 -5.50 13.57 36.40
N ALA A 60 -5.09 13.35 35.15
CA ALA A 60 -5.99 13.32 33.99
C ALA A 60 -7.13 12.29 34.13
N ALA A 61 -6.88 11.16 34.80
CA ALA A 61 -7.88 10.13 35.10
C ALA A 61 -8.95 10.59 36.12
N GLY A 62 -8.71 11.69 36.83
CA GLY A 62 -9.62 12.30 37.81
C GLY A 62 -10.17 13.65 37.36
N ALA A 63 -10.20 13.93 36.05
CA ALA A 63 -10.69 15.19 35.51
C ALA A 63 -12.09 15.52 36.05
N PRO A 64 -12.32 16.73 36.59
CA PRO A 64 -13.57 17.05 37.23
C PRO A 64 -14.70 17.17 36.18
N PRO A 65 -15.95 16.86 36.54
CA PRO A 65 -17.06 16.77 35.60
C PRO A 65 -17.36 18.08 34.87
N HIS A 66 -16.98 19.24 35.44
CA HIS A 66 -17.13 20.54 34.80
C HIS A 66 -16.10 20.78 33.68
N LEU A 67 -14.86 20.28 33.83
CA LEU A 67 -13.83 20.33 32.78
C LEU A 67 -14.26 19.48 31.59
N LEU A 68 -14.71 18.25 31.84
CA LEU A 68 -15.25 17.37 30.80
C LEU A 68 -16.46 17.98 30.09
N ALA A 69 -17.33 18.69 30.82
CA ALA A 69 -18.47 19.39 30.23
C ALA A 69 -18.06 20.56 29.33
N LEU A 70 -17.02 21.32 29.70
CA LEU A 70 -16.48 22.41 28.88
C LEU A 70 -15.81 21.88 27.61
N LEU A 71 -15.01 20.82 27.72
CA LEU A 71 -14.38 20.15 26.57
C LEU A 71 -15.43 19.62 25.59
N ARG A 72 -16.48 18.96 26.08
CA ARG A 72 -17.60 18.51 25.23
C ARG A 72 -18.29 19.65 24.51
N LEU A 73 -18.49 20.77 25.20
CA LEU A 73 -19.14 21.95 24.65
C LEU A 73 -18.28 22.65 23.59
N ALA A 74 -16.96 22.70 23.80
CA ALA A 74 -16.01 23.17 22.80
C ALA A 74 -16.07 22.31 21.53
N LEU A 75 -16.00 20.98 21.68
CA LEU A 75 -16.10 20.03 20.56
C LEU A 75 -17.44 20.14 19.81
N GLU A 76 -18.55 20.31 20.53
CA GLU A 76 -19.88 20.48 19.93
C GLU A 76 -19.99 21.81 19.17
N ALA A 77 -19.46 22.90 19.74
CA ALA A 77 -19.39 24.20 19.07
C ALA A 77 -18.52 24.15 17.80
N GLU A 78 -17.39 23.45 17.86
CA GLU A 78 -16.49 23.25 16.73
C GLU A 78 -17.18 22.48 15.58
N ARG A 79 -17.87 21.38 15.88
CA ARG A 79 -18.69 20.64 14.91
C ARG A 79 -19.73 21.51 14.24
N HIS A 80 -20.44 22.32 15.04
CA HIS A 80 -21.44 23.23 14.50
C HIS A 80 -20.82 24.36 13.67
N ALA A 81 -19.63 24.84 14.02
CA ALA A 81 -18.88 25.82 13.23
C ALA A 81 -18.48 25.22 11.88
N GLN A 82 -17.88 24.02 11.86
CA GLN A 82 -17.52 23.30 10.64
C GLN A 82 -18.73 23.06 9.73
N HIS A 83 -19.85 22.63 10.30
CA HIS A 83 -21.10 22.50 9.56
C HIS A 83 -21.60 23.84 9.00
N ALA A 84 -21.55 24.91 9.79
CA ALA A 84 -21.98 26.24 9.36
C ALA A 84 -21.13 26.77 8.19
N GLU A 85 -19.81 26.51 8.21
CA GLU A 85 -18.88 26.85 7.14
C GLU A 85 -19.30 26.21 5.81
N VAL A 86 -19.61 24.92 5.82
CA VAL A 86 -20.07 24.19 4.63
C VAL A 86 -21.48 24.62 4.24
N ALA A 87 -22.39 24.81 5.20
CA ALA A 87 -23.75 25.27 4.93
C ALA A 87 -23.78 26.66 4.27
N LEU A 88 -22.90 27.57 4.69
CA LEU A 88 -22.74 28.88 4.06
C LEU A 88 -22.25 28.73 2.61
N TRP A 89 -21.28 27.86 2.37
CA TRP A 89 -20.81 27.57 1.02
C TRP A 89 -21.93 27.02 0.14
N VAL A 90 -22.71 26.04 0.63
CA VAL A 90 -23.85 25.47 -0.10
C VAL A 90 -24.90 26.54 -0.41
N ALA A 91 -25.21 27.40 0.56
CA ALA A 91 -26.17 28.49 0.36
C ALA A 91 -25.69 29.49 -0.71
N THR A 92 -24.39 29.76 -0.75
CA THR A 92 -23.76 30.69 -1.71
C THR A 92 -23.75 30.12 -3.14
N HIS A 93 -23.48 28.82 -3.29
CA HIS A 93 -23.31 28.16 -4.60
C HIS A 93 -24.51 27.29 -5.00
N ARG A 94 -25.67 27.44 -4.34
CA ARG A 94 -26.85 26.61 -4.58
C ARG A 94 -27.26 26.54 -6.06
N ALA A 95 -27.16 27.67 -6.77
CA ALA A 95 -27.51 27.72 -8.19
C ALA A 95 -26.56 26.89 -9.06
N ASP A 96 -25.26 26.86 -8.71
CA ASP A 96 -24.23 26.11 -9.41
C ASP A 96 -24.27 24.63 -9.09
N LEU A 97 -24.72 24.25 -7.88
CA LEU A 97 -24.86 22.85 -7.45
C LEU A 97 -26.12 22.17 -7.99
N ALA A 98 -27.18 22.93 -8.24
CA ALA A 98 -28.48 22.40 -8.65
C ALA A 98 -28.46 21.52 -9.94
N PRO A 99 -27.65 21.78 -10.98
CA PRO A 99 -27.50 20.88 -12.12
C PRO A 99 -26.98 19.50 -11.70
N TYR A 100 -25.96 19.46 -10.84
CA TYR A 100 -25.32 18.22 -10.38
C TYR A 100 -26.25 17.40 -9.49
N GLU A 101 -26.97 18.05 -8.58
CA GLU A 101 -27.99 17.38 -7.75
C GLU A 101 -29.16 16.81 -8.58
N ARG A 102 -29.48 17.43 -9.71
CA ARG A 102 -30.51 16.94 -10.64
C ARG A 102 -30.01 15.84 -11.57
N SER A 103 -28.72 15.85 -11.92
CA SER A 103 -28.09 14.81 -12.74
C SER A 103 -27.63 13.61 -11.92
N ALA A 104 -27.50 13.75 -10.60
CA ALA A 104 -27.27 12.65 -9.70
C ALA A 104 -28.30 11.55 -10.01
N GLY A 105 -27.80 10.37 -10.39
CA GLY A 105 -28.65 9.23 -10.71
C GLY A 105 -29.51 8.83 -9.51
N THR A 106 -30.37 7.84 -9.69
CA THR A 106 -31.05 7.24 -8.54
C THR A 106 -30.02 6.66 -7.57
N HIS A 107 -30.39 6.54 -6.30
CA HIS A 107 -29.55 5.89 -5.29
C HIS A 107 -29.04 4.52 -5.77
N ASP A 108 -29.87 3.76 -6.49
CA ASP A 108 -29.50 2.46 -7.06
C ASP A 108 -28.36 2.56 -8.09
N VAL A 109 -28.42 3.56 -8.99
CA VAL A 109 -27.34 3.80 -9.97
C VAL A 109 -26.03 4.16 -9.28
N TRP A 110 -26.12 4.92 -8.18
CA TRP A 110 -24.94 5.28 -7.40
C TRP A 110 -24.38 4.06 -6.65
N MET A 111 -25.24 3.27 -6.03
CA MET A 111 -24.87 2.01 -5.39
C MET A 111 -24.16 1.08 -6.38
N GLU A 112 -24.70 0.92 -7.59
CA GLU A 112 -24.09 0.14 -8.66
C GLU A 112 -22.71 0.69 -9.07
N SER A 113 -22.57 2.02 -9.17
CA SER A 113 -21.28 2.67 -9.45
C SER A 113 -20.25 2.36 -8.36
N VAL A 114 -20.60 2.56 -7.07
CA VAL A 114 -19.71 2.27 -5.94
C VAL A 114 -19.35 0.78 -5.89
N GLN A 115 -20.31 -0.10 -6.12
CA GLN A 115 -20.08 -1.54 -6.15
C GLN A 115 -19.13 -1.92 -7.29
N ARG A 116 -19.29 -1.32 -8.47
CA ARG A 116 -18.36 -1.52 -9.60
C ARG A 116 -16.94 -1.07 -9.26
N ARG A 117 -16.77 0.08 -8.59
CA ARG A 117 -15.44 0.55 -8.16
C ARG A 117 -14.78 -0.43 -7.18
N ARG A 118 -15.56 -1.00 -6.25
CA ARG A 118 -15.08 -2.05 -5.34
C ARG A 118 -14.70 -3.34 -6.07
N GLU A 119 -15.49 -3.76 -7.06
CA GLU A 119 -15.17 -4.91 -7.90
C GLU A 119 -13.89 -4.70 -8.71
N LEU A 120 -13.66 -3.47 -9.20
CA LEU A 120 -12.44 -3.09 -9.92
C LEU A 120 -11.19 -3.06 -9.03
N ALA A 121 -11.34 -2.69 -7.74
CA ALA A 121 -10.25 -2.80 -6.78
C ALA A 121 -9.84 -4.26 -6.52
N GLY A 122 -10.78 -5.21 -6.70
CA GLY A 122 -10.56 -6.64 -6.53
C GLY A 122 -10.62 -7.10 -5.07
N GLU A 123 -10.62 -8.42 -4.84
CA GLU A 123 -10.88 -9.02 -3.52
C GLU A 123 -9.83 -8.68 -2.43
N ALA A 124 -8.66 -8.18 -2.83
CA ALA A 124 -7.54 -7.89 -1.92
C ALA A 124 -7.26 -6.39 -1.71
N ALA A 125 -7.96 -5.47 -2.39
CA ALA A 125 -7.72 -4.03 -2.25
C ALA A 125 -8.99 -3.27 -1.85
N THR A 126 -8.89 -2.46 -0.80
CA THR A 126 -9.93 -1.50 -0.41
C THR A 126 -9.85 -0.25 -1.28
N THR A 127 -11.01 0.31 -1.66
CA THR A 127 -11.05 1.61 -2.37
C THR A 127 -10.60 2.73 -1.45
N PHE A 128 -10.27 3.90 -2.01
CA PHE A 128 -10.01 5.07 -1.16
C PHE A 128 -11.26 5.48 -0.38
N LEU A 129 -12.44 5.35 -0.99
CA LEU A 129 -13.70 5.53 -0.29
C LEU A 129 -13.81 4.62 0.95
N ASP A 130 -13.45 3.33 0.82
CA ASP A 130 -13.50 2.39 1.94
C ASP A 130 -12.53 2.80 3.07
N ASP A 131 -11.33 3.30 2.76
CA ASP A 131 -10.40 3.83 3.77
C ASP A 131 -10.97 5.05 4.50
N ILE A 132 -11.63 5.96 3.77
CA ILE A 132 -12.26 7.14 4.40
C ILE A 132 -13.35 6.67 5.37
N LEU A 133 -14.20 5.73 4.94
CA LEU A 133 -15.28 5.19 5.75
C LEU A 133 -14.75 4.41 6.97
N GLU A 134 -13.66 3.66 6.82
CA GLU A 134 -13.00 2.95 7.92
C GLU A 134 -12.34 3.92 8.91
N ALA A 135 -11.62 4.93 8.42
CA ALA A 135 -11.02 5.95 9.28
C ALA A 135 -12.09 6.65 10.12
N LEU A 136 -13.23 6.93 9.52
CA LEU A 136 -14.38 7.50 10.20
C LEU A 136 -15.02 6.54 11.23
N SER A 137 -15.14 5.24 10.92
CA SER A 137 -15.72 4.26 11.84
C SER A 137 -14.83 3.98 13.06
N VAL A 138 -13.52 3.82 12.86
CA VAL A 138 -12.53 3.60 13.94
C VAL A 138 -12.50 4.77 14.92
N LEU A 139 -12.64 6.00 14.41
CA LEU A 139 -12.68 7.21 15.24
C LEU A 139 -14.00 7.38 16.00
N ALA A 140 -15.03 6.59 15.66
CA ALA A 140 -16.32 6.59 16.34
C ALA A 140 -16.41 5.66 17.54
N ASP A 141 -15.74 4.50 17.46
CA ASP A 141 -15.84 3.43 18.46
C ASP A 141 -15.26 3.83 19.83
N GLY A 142 -14.38 4.85 19.86
CA GLY A 142 -13.89 5.45 21.11
C GLY A 142 -14.95 6.19 21.95
N ALA A 143 -16.12 6.52 21.37
CA ALA A 143 -17.18 7.26 22.04
C ALA A 143 -18.50 6.46 22.19
N GLY A 144 -18.51 5.16 21.83
CA GLY A 144 -19.74 4.39 21.67
C GLY A 144 -20.50 4.89 20.44
N ALA A 145 -20.10 4.42 19.27
CA ALA A 145 -20.69 4.84 18.01
C ALA A 145 -22.21 4.55 18.00
N PRO A 146 -23.09 5.54 17.78
CA PRO A 146 -24.45 5.25 17.37
C PRO A 146 -24.39 4.53 16.02
N SER A 147 -25.25 3.53 15.82
CA SER A 147 -25.40 2.69 14.63
C SER A 147 -25.91 3.47 13.39
N GLY A 148 -25.31 4.61 13.07
CA GLY A 148 -25.87 5.62 12.17
C GLY A 148 -24.86 6.48 11.39
N TRP A 149 -23.58 6.07 11.28
CA TRP A 149 -22.64 6.74 10.36
C TRP A 149 -23.24 6.87 8.95
N PRO A 150 -22.96 7.97 8.22
CA PRO A 150 -23.47 8.15 6.87
C PRO A 150 -23.17 6.92 6.03
N GLN A 151 -24.23 6.19 5.66
CA GLN A 151 -24.11 5.17 4.64
C GLN A 151 -23.72 5.89 3.35
N TYR A 152 -22.63 5.44 2.74
CA TYR A 152 -22.25 5.88 1.40
C TYR A 152 -22.57 4.77 0.40
N PRO A 153 -23.26 5.11 -0.70
CA PRO A 153 -23.88 6.39 -1.03
C PRO A 153 -25.07 6.74 -0.10
N PRO A 154 -25.38 8.04 0.09
CA PRO A 154 -26.46 8.45 0.98
C PRO A 154 -27.83 7.97 0.47
N GLN A 155 -28.67 7.51 1.40
CA GLN A 155 -30.04 7.11 1.09
C GLN A 155 -30.92 8.32 0.75
N GLY A 156 -31.71 8.23 -0.32
CA GLY A 156 -32.87 9.12 -0.54
C GLY A 156 -32.60 10.46 -1.21
N GLY A 157 -31.72 10.55 -2.21
CA GLY A 157 -31.55 11.77 -3.03
C GLY A 157 -31.11 12.97 -2.20
N ALA A 158 -30.23 12.74 -1.22
CA ALA A 158 -29.75 13.76 -0.31
C ALA A 158 -29.10 14.90 -1.08
N SER A 159 -29.60 16.13 -0.85
CA SER A 159 -28.93 17.33 -1.35
C SER A 159 -27.52 17.44 -0.76
N VAL A 160 -26.64 18.21 -1.40
CA VAL A 160 -25.30 18.51 -0.87
C VAL A 160 -25.41 19.06 0.56
N ALA A 161 -26.45 19.85 0.84
CA ALA A 161 -26.73 20.37 2.18
C ALA A 161 -27.01 19.26 3.20
N ASP A 162 -27.87 18.29 2.85
CA ASP A 162 -28.25 17.21 3.77
C ASP A 162 -27.06 16.29 4.02
N PHE A 163 -26.27 15.96 2.98
CA PHE A 163 -25.07 15.15 3.12
C PHE A 163 -24.01 15.85 3.98
N ALA A 164 -23.72 17.13 3.70
CA ALA A 164 -22.79 17.93 4.49
C ALA A 164 -23.24 18.04 5.95
N GLN A 165 -24.53 18.22 6.21
CA GLN A 165 -25.08 18.25 7.57
C GLN A 165 -24.80 16.93 8.29
N HIS A 166 -25.09 15.80 7.65
CA HIS A 166 -24.87 14.48 8.22
C HIS A 166 -23.39 14.23 8.54
N VAL A 167 -22.50 14.45 7.57
CA VAL A 167 -21.05 14.22 7.71
C VAL A 167 -20.41 15.16 8.75
N MET A 168 -20.76 16.44 8.75
CA MET A 168 -20.10 17.42 9.63
C MET A 168 -20.60 17.34 11.07
N LEU A 169 -21.90 17.04 11.27
CA LEU A 169 -22.47 16.96 12.60
C LEU A 169 -22.30 15.61 13.27
N GLU A 170 -21.95 14.53 12.58
CA GLU A 170 -21.69 13.22 13.20
C GLU A 170 -20.19 12.95 13.41
N GLY A 171 -19.83 12.02 14.30
CA GLY A 171 -18.43 11.62 14.53
C GLY A 171 -17.58 12.62 15.35
N GLY A 172 -16.28 12.34 15.43
CA GLY A 172 -15.29 13.12 16.20
C GLY A 172 -14.94 14.49 15.60
N CYS A 173 -14.23 15.30 16.39
CA CYS A 173 -13.69 16.61 15.97
C CYS A 173 -12.15 16.65 16.01
N ASP A 174 -11.49 15.51 16.24
CA ASP A 174 -10.04 15.43 16.18
C ASP A 174 -9.54 15.67 14.75
N ALA A 175 -8.25 16.00 14.60
CA ALA A 175 -7.67 16.36 13.32
C ALA A 175 -7.88 15.29 12.23
N ASN A 176 -7.82 14.00 12.61
CA ASN A 176 -8.00 12.90 11.66
C ASN A 176 -9.48 12.77 11.25
N SER A 177 -10.41 12.89 12.20
CA SER A 177 -11.85 12.90 11.91
C SER A 177 -12.23 14.05 10.97
N VAL A 178 -11.70 15.24 11.22
CA VAL A 178 -11.97 16.42 10.38
C VAL A 178 -11.42 16.24 8.98
N GLN A 179 -10.19 15.73 8.84
CA GLN A 179 -9.62 15.42 7.52
C GLN A 179 -10.45 14.37 6.78
N ALA A 180 -10.87 13.29 7.45
CA ALA A 180 -11.68 12.26 6.83
C ALA A 180 -13.08 12.77 6.43
N LYS A 181 -13.70 13.65 7.22
CA LYS A 181 -14.96 14.35 6.86
C LYS A 181 -14.80 15.23 5.63
N HIS A 182 -13.71 16.01 5.57
CA HIS A 182 -13.40 16.82 4.39
C HIS A 182 -13.14 15.95 3.17
N ALA A 183 -12.37 14.86 3.30
CA ALA A 183 -12.12 13.92 2.22
C ALA A 183 -13.42 13.30 1.70
N LEU A 184 -14.32 12.88 2.61
CA LEU A 184 -15.63 12.33 2.26
C LEU A 184 -16.52 13.36 1.54
N LEU A 185 -16.52 14.61 2.00
CA LEU A 185 -17.26 15.70 1.34
C LEU A 185 -16.70 15.97 -0.07
N LEU A 186 -15.39 16.05 -0.22
CA LEU A 186 -14.76 16.24 -1.54
C LEU A 186 -15.04 15.06 -2.47
N TYR A 187 -14.94 13.83 -1.98
CA TYR A 187 -15.25 12.62 -2.74
C TYR A 187 -16.70 12.66 -3.24
N PHE A 188 -17.65 12.96 -2.34
CA PHE A 188 -19.06 13.10 -2.69
C PHE A 188 -19.31 14.15 -3.77
N LEU A 189 -18.67 15.32 -3.69
CA LEU A 189 -18.81 16.37 -4.70
C LEU A 189 -18.27 15.95 -6.07
N LEU A 190 -17.11 15.28 -6.08
CA LEU A 190 -16.54 14.74 -7.32
C LEU A 190 -17.44 13.64 -7.92
N ASP A 191 -18.04 12.80 -7.07
CA ASP A 191 -18.95 11.74 -7.48
C ASP A 191 -20.29 12.26 -8.02
N LEU A 192 -20.75 13.41 -7.53
CA LEU A 192 -21.86 14.17 -8.13
C LEU A 192 -21.51 14.77 -9.50
N GLY A 193 -20.25 14.69 -9.92
CA GLY A 193 -19.74 15.22 -11.18
C GLY A 193 -19.29 16.68 -11.10
N LEU A 194 -19.15 17.26 -9.91
CA LEU A 194 -18.62 18.61 -9.77
C LEU A 194 -17.17 18.63 -10.25
N GLU A 195 -16.87 19.46 -11.25
CA GLU A 195 -15.52 19.55 -11.79
C GLU A 195 -14.56 20.08 -10.71
N ALA A 196 -13.42 19.42 -10.58
CA ALA A 196 -12.45 19.72 -9.54
C ALA A 196 -11.91 21.16 -9.65
N ASP A 197 -11.82 21.72 -10.85
CA ASP A 197 -11.33 23.08 -11.10
C ASP A 197 -12.47 24.11 -11.26
N SER A 198 -13.69 23.74 -10.86
CA SER A 198 -14.83 24.65 -10.90
C SER A 198 -14.75 25.71 -9.78
N PRO A 199 -15.21 26.96 -10.03
CA PRO A 199 -15.30 27.99 -9.00
C PRO A 199 -15.96 27.56 -7.67
N PRO A 200 -17.09 26.82 -7.66
CA PRO A 200 -17.66 26.34 -6.39
C PRO A 200 -16.71 25.38 -5.66
N PHE A 201 -16.01 24.49 -6.36
CA PHE A 201 -15.04 23.57 -5.72
C PHE A 201 -13.87 24.34 -5.11
N GLU A 202 -13.27 25.29 -5.86
CA GLU A 202 -12.19 26.14 -5.36
C GLU A 202 -12.61 27.00 -4.16
N ALA A 203 -13.83 27.55 -4.20
CA ALA A 203 -14.39 28.33 -3.10
C ALA A 203 -14.55 27.49 -1.82
N LEU A 204 -14.93 26.21 -1.93
CA LEU A 204 -15.01 25.30 -0.79
C LEU A 204 -13.61 25.02 -0.21
N VAL A 205 -12.65 24.69 -1.07
CA VAL A 205 -11.25 24.44 -0.68
C VAL A 205 -10.66 25.63 0.06
N ALA A 206 -10.87 26.84 -0.47
CA ALA A 206 -10.41 28.07 0.16
C ALA A 206 -11.10 28.33 1.51
N ARG A 207 -12.41 28.06 1.60
CA ARG A 207 -13.19 28.28 2.84
C ARG A 207 -12.81 27.32 3.96
N LEU A 208 -12.55 26.06 3.60
CA LEU A 208 -12.09 25.03 4.55
C LEU A 208 -10.58 25.08 4.81
N LEU A 209 -9.85 26.02 4.18
CA LEU A 209 -8.40 26.19 4.29
C LEU A 209 -7.63 24.89 4.02
N LEU A 210 -8.08 24.11 3.03
CA LEU A 210 -7.50 22.81 2.75
C LEU A 210 -6.13 22.97 2.06
N PRO A 211 -5.08 22.26 2.53
CA PRO A 211 -3.80 22.25 1.85
C PRO A 211 -3.93 21.76 0.42
N SER A 212 -3.19 22.37 -0.51
CA SER A 212 -3.20 21.94 -1.92
C SER A 212 -2.82 20.47 -2.09
N ALA A 213 -1.86 19.97 -1.31
CA ALA A 213 -1.46 18.57 -1.30
C ALA A 213 -2.61 17.63 -0.91
N PHE A 214 -3.39 17.99 0.12
CA PHE A 214 -4.54 17.21 0.57
C PHE A 214 -5.64 17.14 -0.50
N VAL A 215 -5.93 18.26 -1.16
CA VAL A 215 -6.91 18.31 -2.26
C VAL A 215 -6.43 17.47 -3.45
N LEU A 216 -5.13 17.55 -3.75
CA LEU A 216 -4.53 16.79 -4.84
C LEU A 216 -4.62 15.28 -4.58
N ASP A 217 -4.33 14.84 -3.36
CA ASP A 217 -4.50 13.45 -2.92
C ASP A 217 -5.94 12.98 -3.09
N CYS A 218 -6.91 13.74 -2.56
CA CYS A 218 -8.33 13.38 -2.67
C CYS A 218 -8.79 13.24 -4.13
N ARG A 219 -8.37 14.15 -5.01
CA ARG A 219 -8.67 14.08 -6.46
C ARG A 219 -8.04 12.85 -7.10
N ALA A 220 -6.76 12.63 -6.83
CA ALA A 220 -6.01 11.54 -7.42
C ALA A 220 -6.57 10.18 -7.01
N TYR A 221 -6.98 10.03 -5.75
CA TYR A 221 -7.59 8.81 -5.24
C TYR A 221 -9.01 8.60 -5.75
N PHE A 222 -9.81 9.66 -5.86
CA PHE A 222 -11.12 9.57 -6.52
C PHE A 222 -11.01 9.06 -7.96
N TRP A 223 -10.09 9.62 -8.75
CA TRP A 223 -9.87 9.17 -10.13
C TRP A 223 -9.30 7.75 -10.23
N LEU A 224 -8.54 7.32 -9.23
CA LEU A 224 -8.01 5.96 -9.17
C LEU A 224 -9.11 4.92 -8.88
N ASP A 225 -10.10 5.27 -8.05
CA ASP A 225 -11.29 4.45 -7.79
C ASP A 225 -12.22 4.39 -9.01
N ASP A 226 -12.22 5.41 -9.88
CA ASP A 226 -13.14 5.52 -11.02
C ASP A 226 -12.85 4.52 -12.15
N ASP A 227 -13.89 4.05 -12.85
CA ASP A 227 -13.77 2.99 -13.86
C ASP A 227 -13.26 3.48 -15.22
N ARG A 228 -13.33 4.80 -15.46
CA ARG A 228 -13.01 5.42 -16.75
C ARG A 228 -11.50 5.49 -17.00
N GLU A 229 -11.11 5.20 -18.24
CA GLU A 229 -9.71 5.29 -18.69
C GLU A 229 -9.16 6.72 -18.57
N ASP A 230 -9.98 7.74 -18.87
CA ASP A 230 -9.59 9.15 -18.76
C ASP A 230 -9.28 9.55 -17.31
N SER A 231 -10.02 8.99 -16.34
CA SER A 231 -9.77 9.18 -14.91
C SER A 231 -8.47 8.51 -14.50
N LEU A 232 -8.22 7.28 -14.95
CA LEU A 232 -6.96 6.59 -14.70
C LEU A 232 -5.76 7.37 -15.26
N ASP A 233 -5.88 7.95 -16.46
CA ASP A 233 -4.85 8.78 -17.06
C ASP A 233 -4.65 10.11 -16.30
N ALA A 234 -5.72 10.70 -15.77
CA ALA A 234 -5.62 11.87 -14.90
C ALA A 234 -4.92 11.54 -13.57
N ALA A 235 -5.29 10.42 -12.93
CA ALA A 235 -4.64 9.91 -11.73
C ALA A 235 -3.15 9.64 -11.97
N ALA A 236 -2.81 8.95 -13.07
CA ALA A 236 -1.44 8.63 -13.44
C ALA A 236 -0.54 9.86 -13.60
N ARG A 237 -1.08 10.99 -14.07
CA ARG A 237 -0.34 12.27 -14.19
C ARG A 237 -0.15 12.97 -12.84
N VAL A 238 -1.13 12.88 -11.96
CA VAL A 238 -1.17 13.67 -10.71
C VAL A 238 -0.52 12.96 -9.54
N LEU A 239 -0.68 11.63 -9.42
CA LEU A 239 -0.17 10.85 -8.30
C LEU A 239 1.34 11.02 -8.05
N PRO A 240 2.23 11.09 -9.07
CA PRO A 240 3.66 11.34 -8.82
C PRO A 240 3.95 12.69 -8.18
N LEU A 241 3.10 13.70 -8.39
CA LEU A 241 3.25 15.04 -7.82
C LEU A 241 2.72 15.10 -6.37
N ALA A 242 1.73 14.27 -6.06
CA ALA A 242 1.14 14.15 -4.73
C ALA A 242 1.90 13.17 -3.82
N ALA A 243 2.75 12.33 -4.42
CA ALA A 243 3.48 11.28 -3.73
C ALA A 243 4.32 11.82 -2.55
N SER A 244 4.20 11.14 -1.41
CA SER A 244 4.95 11.41 -0.19
C SER A 244 5.48 10.09 0.39
N PRO A 245 6.44 10.12 1.32
CA PRO A 245 6.95 8.90 1.97
C PRO A 245 5.86 8.03 2.63
N ASN A 246 4.70 8.64 2.95
CA ASN A 246 3.56 7.96 3.56
C ASN A 246 2.50 7.50 2.55
N THR A 247 2.72 7.68 1.24
CA THR A 247 1.77 7.23 0.21
C THR A 247 1.49 5.72 0.36
N PRO A 248 0.22 5.30 0.51
CA PRO A 248 -0.17 3.90 0.65
C PRO A 248 0.38 3.00 -0.46
N ALA A 249 0.83 1.78 -0.12
CA ALA A 249 1.38 0.81 -1.07
C ALA A 249 0.35 0.32 -2.11
N LYS A 250 -0.94 0.40 -1.77
CA LYS A 250 -2.03 0.04 -2.67
C LYS A 250 -2.18 0.95 -3.89
N ILE A 251 -1.71 2.19 -3.84
CA ILE A 251 -1.78 3.13 -4.96
C ILE A 251 -0.93 2.65 -6.14
N PRO A 252 0.38 2.41 -5.98
CA PRO A 252 1.17 1.84 -7.07
C PRO A 252 0.70 0.43 -7.44
N ALA A 253 0.19 -0.37 -6.49
CA ALA A 253 -0.39 -1.68 -6.81
C ALA A 253 -1.64 -1.57 -7.72
N ALA A 254 -2.54 -0.63 -7.45
CA ALA A 254 -3.73 -0.37 -8.26
C ALA A 254 -3.36 0.13 -9.67
N LEU A 255 -2.36 1.02 -9.78
CA LEU A 255 -1.83 1.46 -11.08
C LEU A 255 -1.24 0.28 -11.88
N LEU A 256 -0.54 -0.65 -11.22
CA LEU A 256 -0.01 -1.85 -11.87
C LEU A 256 -1.11 -2.78 -12.34
N ALA A 257 -2.11 -3.05 -11.49
CA ALA A 257 -3.26 -3.88 -11.83
C ALA A 257 -4.03 -3.33 -13.03
N ARG A 258 -4.08 -1.99 -13.18
CA ARG A 258 -4.73 -1.31 -14.31
C ARG A 258 -3.79 -1.01 -15.49
N GLY A 259 -2.61 -1.65 -15.54
CA GLY A 259 -1.71 -1.57 -16.69
C GLY A 259 -1.04 -0.21 -16.89
N ARG A 260 -0.77 0.54 -15.81
CA ARG A 260 -0.01 1.81 -15.84
C ARG A 260 1.32 1.67 -15.06
N PRO A 261 2.25 0.81 -15.51
CA PRO A 261 3.47 0.52 -14.76
C PRO A 261 4.42 1.71 -14.66
N GLU A 262 4.50 2.57 -15.68
CA GLU A 262 5.36 3.76 -15.67
C GLU A 262 4.91 4.78 -14.62
N ALA A 263 3.59 4.98 -14.50
CA ALA A 263 3.01 5.84 -13.49
C ALA A 263 3.20 5.27 -12.08
N ALA A 264 3.00 3.96 -11.90
CA ALA A 264 3.28 3.29 -10.64
C ALA A 264 4.74 3.48 -10.21
N LEU A 265 5.69 3.30 -11.14
CA LEU A 265 7.11 3.50 -10.89
C LEU A 265 7.44 4.97 -10.58
N ALA A 266 6.81 5.92 -11.26
CA ALA A 266 6.98 7.35 -10.97
C ALA A 266 6.50 7.71 -9.57
N VAL A 267 5.35 7.19 -9.13
CA VAL A 267 4.82 7.36 -7.76
C VAL A 267 5.79 6.78 -6.73
N LEU A 268 6.28 5.57 -6.95
CA LEU A 268 7.24 4.91 -6.05
C LEU A 268 8.53 5.73 -5.90
N ARG A 269 9.10 6.20 -7.02
CA ARG A 269 10.30 7.04 -7.03
C ARG A 269 10.07 8.39 -6.35
N ALA A 270 8.94 9.04 -6.59
CA ALA A 270 8.61 10.34 -6.00
C ALA A 270 8.36 10.25 -4.49
N ALA A 271 7.72 9.18 -4.03
CA ALA A 271 7.52 8.94 -2.60
C ALA A 271 8.82 8.56 -1.86
N GLY A 272 9.84 8.10 -2.58
CA GLY A 272 11.14 7.73 -2.04
C GLY A 272 11.19 6.31 -1.46
N ASP A 273 12.36 5.69 -1.61
CA ASP A 273 12.56 4.28 -1.25
C ASP A 273 13.00 4.12 0.24
N GLY A 274 13.74 5.06 0.82
CA GLY A 274 14.51 4.89 2.07
C GLY A 274 13.82 4.21 3.28
N ALA A 275 12.72 4.77 3.81
CA ALA A 275 12.03 4.20 4.99
C ALA A 275 10.98 3.12 4.63
N SER A 276 10.67 3.00 3.34
CA SER A 276 9.50 2.28 2.85
C SER A 276 9.83 0.91 2.26
N LEU A 277 11.12 0.68 1.92
CA LEU A 277 11.67 -0.59 1.45
C LEU A 277 11.48 -1.76 2.44
N ALA A 278 11.35 -1.48 3.74
CA ALA A 278 11.10 -2.49 4.77
C ALA A 278 9.66 -3.06 4.72
N LYS A 279 8.71 -2.36 4.08
CA LYS A 279 7.32 -2.84 3.95
C LYS A 279 7.20 -3.80 2.77
N ALA A 280 6.88 -5.06 3.06
CA ALA A 280 6.80 -6.14 2.08
C ALA A 280 5.89 -5.83 0.88
N GLU A 281 4.72 -5.23 1.11
CA GLU A 281 3.76 -4.85 0.06
C GLU A 281 4.33 -3.81 -0.90
N ARG A 282 5.05 -2.82 -0.35
CA ARG A 282 5.64 -1.75 -1.13
C ARG A 282 6.87 -2.21 -1.89
N ALA A 283 7.66 -3.10 -1.29
CA ALA A 283 8.75 -3.79 -1.98
C ALA A 283 8.23 -4.59 -3.19
N ALA A 284 7.14 -5.36 -3.00
CA ALA A 284 6.52 -6.13 -4.06
C ALA A 284 5.99 -5.24 -5.19
N ALA A 285 5.28 -4.15 -4.87
CA ALA A 285 4.83 -3.16 -5.86
C ALA A 285 6.02 -2.50 -6.59
N GLY A 286 7.11 -2.20 -5.87
CA GLY A 286 8.33 -1.62 -6.41
C GLY A 286 9.06 -2.51 -7.41
N ILE A 287 9.10 -3.81 -7.13
CA ILE A 287 9.69 -4.82 -8.02
C ILE A 287 8.77 -5.05 -9.21
N GLY A 288 7.47 -5.24 -8.97
CA GLY A 288 6.46 -5.42 -10.02
C GLY A 288 6.45 -4.26 -11.03
N ALA A 289 6.51 -3.02 -10.57
CA ALA A 289 6.55 -1.84 -11.45
C ALA A 289 7.78 -1.80 -12.35
N ARG A 290 8.96 -2.09 -11.78
CA ARG A 290 10.22 -2.12 -12.55
C ARG A 290 10.22 -3.25 -13.58
N LEU A 291 9.74 -4.44 -13.20
CA LEU A 291 9.62 -5.58 -14.11
C LEU A 291 8.63 -5.30 -15.25
N ALA A 292 7.47 -4.73 -14.94
CA ALA A 292 6.47 -4.35 -15.95
C ALA A 292 6.99 -3.24 -16.90
N CYS A 293 7.89 -2.37 -16.43
CA CYS A 293 8.58 -1.39 -17.27
C CYS A 293 9.79 -1.97 -18.05
N GLY A 294 10.09 -3.27 -17.92
CA GLY A 294 11.26 -3.90 -18.55
C GLY A 294 12.62 -3.50 -17.94
N LEU A 295 12.63 -2.96 -16.73
CA LEU A 295 13.82 -2.53 -15.98
C LEU A 295 14.30 -3.63 -15.03
N ILE A 296 14.78 -4.74 -15.60
CA ILE A 296 15.09 -5.98 -14.88
C ILE A 296 16.26 -5.79 -13.90
N GLU A 297 17.31 -5.09 -14.33
CA GLU A 297 18.50 -4.85 -13.51
C GLU A 297 18.16 -3.93 -12.33
N GLU A 298 17.32 -2.91 -12.55
CA GLU A 298 16.81 -2.06 -11.46
C GLU A 298 15.91 -2.85 -10.51
N ALA A 299 15.05 -3.73 -11.02
CA ALA A 299 14.19 -4.58 -10.19
C ALA A 299 15.04 -5.49 -9.29
N PHE A 300 16.11 -6.07 -9.85
CA PHE A 300 17.05 -6.92 -9.13
C PHE A 300 17.81 -6.16 -8.03
N LEU A 301 18.35 -4.98 -8.34
CA LEU A 301 19.03 -4.15 -7.35
C LEU A 301 18.08 -3.68 -6.23
N HIS A 302 16.85 -3.30 -6.60
CA HIS A 302 15.83 -2.90 -5.65
C HIS A 302 15.41 -4.07 -4.75
N ALA A 303 15.25 -5.27 -5.30
CA ALA A 303 14.93 -6.47 -4.52
C ALA A 303 15.98 -6.75 -3.43
N ARG A 304 17.28 -6.65 -3.77
CA ARG A 304 18.37 -6.79 -2.80
C ARG A 304 18.29 -5.73 -1.70
N GLN A 305 18.07 -4.47 -2.07
CA GLN A 305 17.91 -3.37 -1.11
C GLN A 305 16.73 -3.60 -0.15
N CYS A 306 15.60 -4.13 -0.64
CA CYS A 306 14.46 -4.49 0.21
C CYS A 306 14.82 -5.59 1.22
N VAL A 307 15.50 -6.65 0.77
CA VAL A 307 15.93 -7.76 1.63
C VAL A 307 16.92 -7.29 2.69
N ASP A 308 17.83 -6.40 2.32
CA ASP A 308 18.82 -5.82 3.23
C ASP A 308 18.16 -4.90 4.27
N ALA A 309 17.18 -4.08 3.84
CA ALA A 309 16.43 -3.20 4.74
C ALA A 309 15.53 -3.98 5.72
N ALA A 310 14.92 -5.09 5.29
CA ALA A 310 14.12 -5.97 6.15
C ALA A 310 14.99 -6.77 7.15
N GLY A 311 16.25 -7.06 6.78
CA GLY A 311 17.21 -7.80 7.58
C GLY A 311 17.63 -7.15 8.91
N CYS A 312 17.23 -5.90 9.18
CA CYS A 312 17.46 -5.27 10.49
C CYS A 312 16.48 -5.74 11.58
N SER A 313 15.39 -6.43 11.22
CA SER A 313 14.33 -6.85 12.16
C SER A 313 13.97 -8.33 12.13
N GLN A 314 14.43 -9.10 11.13
CA GLN A 314 14.04 -10.49 10.89
C GLN A 314 15.21 -11.47 10.99
N GLY A 315 14.92 -12.73 11.31
CA GLY A 315 15.93 -13.79 11.38
C GLY A 315 16.50 -14.19 10.01
N GLU A 316 17.69 -14.79 9.98
CA GLU A 316 18.39 -15.17 8.74
C GLU A 316 17.56 -16.09 7.83
N GLY A 317 16.77 -17.01 8.40
CA GLY A 317 15.89 -17.91 7.63
C GLY A 317 14.76 -17.20 6.90
N GLU A 318 14.15 -16.18 7.52
CA GLU A 318 13.07 -15.40 6.89
C GLU A 318 13.63 -14.52 5.77
N ARG A 319 14.85 -13.99 5.95
CA ARG A 319 15.58 -13.27 4.92
C ARG A 319 15.89 -14.15 3.71
N ALA A 320 16.33 -15.39 3.93
CA ALA A 320 16.60 -16.35 2.86
C ALA A 320 15.32 -16.71 2.09
N MET A 321 14.22 -16.98 2.79
CA MET A 321 12.91 -17.25 2.17
C MET A 321 12.44 -16.06 1.33
N ARG A 322 12.52 -14.84 1.88
CA ARG A 322 12.10 -13.63 1.16
C ARG A 322 12.95 -13.39 -0.09
N ARG A 323 14.26 -13.61 0.00
CA ARG A 323 15.17 -13.52 -1.14
C ARG A 323 14.81 -14.53 -2.23
N ALA A 324 14.52 -15.78 -1.86
CA ALA A 324 14.09 -16.82 -2.80
C ALA A 324 12.78 -16.44 -3.51
N GLU A 325 11.78 -15.94 -2.78
CA GLU A 325 10.51 -15.46 -3.36
C GLU A 325 10.72 -14.35 -4.40
N LEU A 326 11.63 -13.40 -4.12
CA LEU A 326 11.90 -12.28 -5.03
C LEU A 326 12.63 -12.73 -6.29
N VAL A 327 13.62 -13.63 -6.16
CA VAL A 327 14.30 -14.23 -7.32
C VAL A 327 13.30 -14.97 -8.19
N ALA A 328 12.43 -15.77 -7.58
CA ALA A 328 11.38 -16.49 -8.28
C ALA A 328 10.41 -15.55 -9.00
N GLN A 329 9.99 -14.45 -8.36
CA GLN A 329 9.14 -13.43 -8.98
C GLN A 329 9.82 -12.76 -10.19
N ILE A 330 11.10 -12.41 -10.07
CA ILE A 330 11.88 -11.82 -11.18
C ILE A 330 11.98 -12.82 -12.33
N ALA A 331 12.30 -14.08 -12.05
CA ALA A 331 12.43 -15.13 -13.06
C ALA A 331 11.13 -15.33 -13.84
N ARG A 332 10.00 -15.54 -13.14
CA ARG A 332 8.67 -15.70 -13.76
C ARG A 332 8.31 -14.50 -14.63
N SER A 333 8.53 -13.29 -14.13
CA SER A 333 8.20 -12.06 -14.88
C SER A 333 9.09 -11.88 -16.12
N CYS A 334 10.39 -12.15 -16.00
CA CYS A 334 11.31 -12.07 -17.14
C CYS A 334 10.95 -13.08 -18.23
N LEU A 335 10.56 -14.31 -17.84
CA LEU A 335 10.13 -15.33 -18.80
C LEU A 335 8.82 -14.94 -19.49
N ALA A 336 7.84 -14.43 -18.75
CA ALA A 336 6.57 -13.96 -19.31
C ALA A 336 6.74 -12.80 -20.31
N CYS A 337 7.72 -11.92 -20.08
CA CYS A 337 8.03 -10.79 -20.95
C CYS A 337 9.07 -11.11 -22.05
N GLY A 338 9.52 -12.37 -22.20
CA GLY A 338 10.51 -12.76 -23.20
C GLY A 338 11.93 -12.21 -22.95
N ALA A 339 12.24 -11.84 -21.71
CA ALA A 339 13.50 -11.23 -21.31
C ALA A 339 14.49 -12.22 -20.67
N ALA A 340 14.36 -13.51 -20.97
CA ALA A 340 15.24 -14.57 -20.51
C ALA A 340 16.75 -14.28 -20.71
N PRO A 341 17.21 -13.70 -21.84
CA PRO A 341 18.64 -13.39 -22.02
C PRO A 341 19.19 -12.37 -21.03
N ARG A 342 18.35 -11.45 -20.51
CA ARG A 342 18.75 -10.46 -19.50
C ARG A 342 18.73 -11.07 -18.10
N LEU A 343 17.79 -11.97 -17.82
CA LEU A 343 17.72 -12.70 -16.56
C LEU A 343 19.04 -13.45 -16.28
N VAL A 344 19.53 -14.22 -17.25
CA VAL A 344 20.73 -15.05 -17.07
C VAL A 344 22.03 -14.24 -16.89
N GLN A 345 22.03 -12.96 -17.30
CA GLN A 345 23.17 -12.05 -17.15
C GLN A 345 23.24 -11.40 -15.77
N LEU A 346 22.20 -11.55 -14.93
CA LEU A 346 22.19 -10.93 -13.61
C LEU A 346 23.25 -11.56 -12.67
N PRO A 347 23.87 -10.75 -11.79
CA PRO A 347 24.95 -11.21 -10.92
C PRO A 347 24.40 -11.86 -9.65
N PHE A 348 23.75 -13.02 -9.77
CA PHE A 348 23.28 -13.82 -8.63
C PHE A 348 24.44 -14.29 -7.75
N ASP A 349 24.21 -14.32 -6.44
CA ASP A 349 25.07 -15.04 -5.49
C ASP A 349 24.64 -16.51 -5.35
N GLU A 350 25.39 -17.33 -4.60
CA GLU A 350 25.14 -18.78 -4.48
C GLU A 350 23.72 -19.12 -4.00
N ALA A 351 23.19 -18.35 -3.04
CA ALA A 351 21.85 -18.59 -2.49
C ALA A 351 20.74 -18.15 -3.46
N GLU A 352 20.94 -17.02 -4.12
CA GLU A 352 20.02 -16.54 -5.16
C GLU A 352 20.04 -17.45 -6.39
N GLU A 353 21.21 -17.97 -6.77
CA GLU A 353 21.38 -18.90 -7.87
C GLU A 353 20.62 -20.21 -7.63
N ALA A 354 20.76 -20.80 -6.44
CA ALA A 354 20.01 -22.00 -6.08
C ALA A 354 18.48 -21.78 -6.21
N SER A 355 18.00 -20.60 -5.83
CA SER A 355 16.59 -20.22 -5.96
C SER A 355 16.18 -20.00 -7.42
N LEU A 356 17.05 -19.40 -8.24
CA LEU A 356 16.81 -19.21 -9.67
C LEU A 356 16.73 -20.55 -10.41
N VAL A 357 17.70 -21.44 -10.18
CA VAL A 357 17.76 -22.76 -10.82
C VAL A 357 16.52 -23.56 -10.47
N ALA A 358 16.16 -23.64 -9.18
CA ALA A 358 14.96 -24.34 -8.75
C ALA A 358 13.68 -23.80 -9.41
N GLU A 359 13.55 -22.48 -9.57
CA GLU A 359 12.40 -21.88 -10.25
C GLU A 359 12.42 -22.17 -11.76
N LEU A 360 13.58 -22.08 -12.42
CA LEU A 360 13.70 -22.40 -13.85
C LEU A 360 13.39 -23.88 -14.13
N GLU A 361 13.83 -24.79 -13.26
CA GLU A 361 13.51 -26.21 -13.33
C GLU A 361 12.02 -26.46 -13.13
N ALA A 362 11.41 -25.80 -12.13
CA ALA A 362 9.96 -25.92 -11.88
C ALA A 362 9.15 -25.49 -13.12
N ILE A 363 9.48 -24.33 -13.70
CA ILE A 363 8.80 -23.83 -14.91
C ILE A 363 9.12 -24.70 -16.13
N ALA A 364 10.36 -25.18 -16.27
CA ALA A 364 10.72 -26.08 -17.35
C ALA A 364 10.05 -27.46 -17.22
N GLY A 365 9.70 -27.90 -16.02
CA GLY A 365 8.86 -29.09 -15.81
C GLY A 365 7.48 -28.98 -16.47
N GLU A 366 6.93 -27.77 -16.53
CA GLU A 366 5.67 -27.45 -17.22
C GLU A 366 5.84 -27.12 -18.71
N ALA A 367 7.03 -26.77 -19.16
CA ALA A 367 7.30 -26.44 -20.57
C ALA A 367 8.78 -26.63 -20.89
N PRO A 368 9.26 -27.87 -21.12
CA PRO A 368 10.69 -28.16 -21.17
C PRO A 368 11.39 -27.61 -22.42
N GLY A 369 10.64 -27.47 -23.53
CA GLY A 369 11.08 -26.77 -24.75
C GLY A 369 10.77 -25.27 -24.76
N GLY A 370 10.41 -24.70 -23.61
CA GLY A 370 10.11 -23.28 -23.45
C GLY A 370 11.33 -22.44 -23.05
N ALA A 371 11.11 -21.14 -22.93
CA ALA A 371 12.16 -20.18 -22.59
C ALA A 371 12.88 -20.48 -21.25
N ALA A 372 12.23 -21.17 -20.31
CA ALA A 372 12.82 -21.54 -19.03
C ALA A 372 13.93 -22.60 -19.18
N GLY A 373 13.68 -23.65 -19.98
CA GLY A 373 14.68 -24.68 -20.25
C GLY A 373 15.88 -24.14 -21.03
N ASP A 374 15.63 -23.27 -22.01
CA ASP A 374 16.68 -22.59 -22.76
C ASP A 374 17.50 -21.64 -21.87
N ALA A 375 16.83 -20.90 -20.98
CA ALA A 375 17.49 -20.03 -20.00
C ALA A 375 18.37 -20.82 -19.04
N LEU A 376 17.92 -21.97 -18.55
CA LEU A 376 18.66 -22.83 -17.64
C LEU A 376 19.99 -23.30 -18.26
N VAL A 377 19.92 -23.86 -19.47
CA VAL A 377 21.14 -24.29 -20.20
C VAL A 377 22.05 -23.11 -20.51
N THR A 378 21.48 -22.00 -20.97
CA THR A 378 22.25 -20.79 -21.30
C THR A 378 22.94 -20.21 -20.06
N TYR A 379 22.28 -20.26 -18.89
CA TYR A 379 22.84 -19.79 -17.62
C TYR A 379 24.13 -20.54 -17.27
N TYR A 380 24.09 -21.87 -17.27
CA TYR A 380 25.27 -22.69 -16.99
C TYR A 380 26.41 -22.48 -18.00
N LEU A 381 26.07 -22.37 -19.29
CA LEU A 381 27.06 -22.11 -20.34
C LEU A 381 27.76 -20.75 -20.16
N GLN A 382 27.01 -19.70 -19.82
CA GLN A 382 27.57 -18.36 -19.58
C GLN A 382 28.49 -18.31 -18.36
N ARG A 383 28.27 -19.18 -17.37
CA ARG A 383 29.11 -19.33 -16.18
C ARG A 383 30.25 -20.34 -16.37
N ALA A 384 30.49 -20.79 -17.59
CA ALA A 384 31.51 -21.77 -17.95
C ALA A 384 31.37 -23.11 -17.20
N ARG A 385 30.13 -23.56 -16.97
CA ARG A 385 29.78 -24.85 -16.34
C ARG A 385 29.15 -25.80 -17.38
N PRO A 386 29.91 -26.29 -18.37
CA PRO A 386 29.36 -27.05 -19.50
C PRO A 386 28.79 -28.42 -19.09
N LEU A 387 29.29 -29.02 -18.00
CA LEU A 387 28.86 -30.34 -17.55
C LEU A 387 27.47 -30.30 -16.92
N GLU A 388 27.18 -29.24 -16.18
CA GLU A 388 25.84 -28.99 -15.64
C GLU A 388 24.87 -28.57 -16.74
N ALA A 389 25.32 -27.77 -17.71
CA ALA A 389 24.54 -27.48 -18.91
C ALA A 389 24.15 -28.76 -19.66
N GLU A 390 25.06 -29.74 -19.74
CA GLU A 390 24.79 -31.05 -20.33
C GLU A 390 23.82 -31.88 -19.50
N ALA A 391 23.98 -31.92 -18.17
CA ALA A 391 23.06 -32.60 -17.27
C ALA A 391 21.64 -32.03 -17.38
N ALA A 392 21.50 -30.71 -17.29
CA ALA A 392 20.23 -30.01 -17.46
C ALA A 392 19.61 -30.27 -18.84
N HIS A 393 20.41 -30.23 -19.92
CA HIS A 393 19.92 -30.55 -21.26
C HIS A 393 19.39 -31.99 -21.37
N ARG A 394 20.08 -32.97 -20.77
CA ARG A 394 19.61 -34.37 -20.77
C ARG A 394 18.30 -34.53 -20.01
N GLU A 395 18.14 -33.88 -18.85
CA GLU A 395 16.88 -33.91 -18.12
C GLU A 395 15.73 -33.25 -18.90
N LEU A 396 15.99 -32.12 -19.57
CA LEU A 396 15.00 -31.47 -20.43
C LEU A 396 14.59 -32.36 -21.61
N VAL A 397 15.53 -33.08 -22.23
CA VAL A 397 15.22 -34.04 -23.30
C VAL A 397 14.35 -35.18 -22.79
N LYS A 398 14.64 -35.75 -21.60
CA LYS A 398 13.78 -36.77 -20.99
C LYS A 398 12.36 -36.24 -20.76
N LEU A 399 12.23 -35.03 -20.22
CA LEU A 399 10.93 -34.39 -20.02
C LEU A 399 10.21 -34.16 -21.36
N GLU A 400 10.90 -33.69 -22.41
CA GLU A 400 10.32 -33.50 -23.75
C GLU A 400 9.80 -34.81 -24.37
N GLU A 401 10.52 -35.92 -24.19
CA GLU A 401 10.10 -37.24 -24.65
C GLU A 401 8.84 -37.75 -23.93
N THR A 402 8.77 -37.53 -22.62
CA THR A 402 7.56 -37.88 -21.83
C THR A 402 6.35 -37.04 -22.26
N TRP A 403 6.55 -35.75 -22.53
CA TRP A 403 5.52 -34.83 -23.04
C TRP A 403 5.09 -35.13 -24.48
N ALA A 404 6.01 -35.58 -25.33
CA ALA A 404 5.71 -35.94 -26.71
C ALA A 404 4.82 -37.20 -26.84
N SER A 405 4.76 -38.00 -25.77
CA SER A 405 3.90 -39.18 -25.68
C SER A 405 2.44 -38.82 -25.31
N ASP A 406 2.14 -37.56 -25.00
CA ASP A 406 0.80 -37.07 -24.65
C ASP A 406 -0.01 -36.70 -25.93
N PRO A 407 -1.16 -37.36 -26.21
CA PRO A 407 -1.93 -37.18 -27.44
C PRO A 407 -2.60 -35.81 -27.61
N VAL A 408 -2.51 -34.92 -26.62
CA VAL A 408 -3.19 -33.60 -26.63
C VAL A 408 -2.37 -32.50 -27.34
N VAL A 409 -1.08 -32.71 -27.62
CA VAL A 409 -0.20 -31.64 -28.13
C VAL A 409 -0.16 -31.60 -29.67
N GLY A 410 -0.66 -30.50 -30.26
CA GLY A 410 -0.73 -30.29 -31.71
C GLY A 410 0.63 -30.20 -32.43
N GLY A 411 0.63 -30.53 -33.73
CA GLY A 411 1.83 -30.73 -34.57
C GLY A 411 2.81 -29.54 -34.65
N ASP A 412 2.31 -28.30 -34.76
CA ASP A 412 3.16 -27.10 -34.88
C ASP A 412 3.99 -26.81 -33.62
N ALA A 413 3.46 -27.16 -32.44
CA ALA A 413 4.19 -27.04 -31.18
C ALA A 413 5.27 -28.13 -31.05
N ALA A 414 5.05 -29.32 -31.63
CA ALA A 414 6.05 -30.38 -31.65
C ALA A 414 7.23 -30.05 -32.59
N GLU A 415 7.00 -29.36 -33.70
CA GLU A 415 8.05 -28.99 -34.65
C GLU A 415 8.94 -27.84 -34.13
N ARG A 416 8.32 -26.80 -33.53
CA ARG A 416 9.06 -25.73 -32.83
C ARG A 416 9.92 -26.25 -31.68
N ARG A 417 9.39 -27.22 -30.89
CA ARG A 417 10.16 -27.88 -29.82
C ARG A 417 11.38 -28.62 -30.35
N ARG A 418 11.22 -29.43 -31.40
CA ARG A 418 12.35 -30.16 -32.01
C ARG A 418 13.46 -29.23 -32.52
N GLY A 419 13.10 -28.05 -33.04
CA GLY A 419 14.06 -27.02 -33.41
C GLY A 419 14.85 -26.51 -32.20
N ALA A 420 14.17 -26.11 -31.13
CA ALA A 420 14.80 -25.62 -29.90
C ALA A 420 15.71 -26.68 -29.24
N THR A 421 15.26 -27.94 -29.18
CA THR A 421 16.07 -29.05 -28.65
C THR A 421 17.35 -29.26 -29.45
N ALA A 422 17.25 -29.22 -30.79
CA ALA A 422 18.41 -29.37 -31.67
C ALA A 422 19.40 -28.20 -31.53
N ASP A 423 18.91 -26.97 -31.45
CA ASP A 423 19.74 -25.78 -31.25
C ASP A 423 20.48 -25.83 -29.90
N ARG A 424 19.79 -26.21 -28.82
CA ARG A 424 20.43 -26.45 -27.51
C ARG A 424 21.49 -27.54 -27.57
N ALA A 425 21.22 -28.67 -28.22
CA ALA A 425 22.15 -29.78 -28.32
C ALA A 425 23.47 -29.37 -29.00
N VAL A 426 23.39 -28.58 -30.08
CA VAL A 426 24.57 -28.05 -30.78
C VAL A 426 25.40 -27.14 -29.87
N LEU A 427 24.75 -26.28 -29.09
CA LEU A 427 25.43 -25.36 -28.16
C LEU A 427 26.13 -26.10 -27.02
N VAL A 428 25.45 -27.05 -26.40
CA VAL A 428 25.99 -27.86 -25.29
C VAL A 428 27.16 -28.73 -25.79
N GLU A 429 27.00 -29.40 -26.93
CA GLU A 429 28.06 -30.25 -27.49
C GLU A 429 29.31 -29.44 -27.84
N ALA A 430 29.14 -28.25 -28.42
CA ALA A 430 30.25 -27.35 -28.71
C ALA A 430 30.99 -26.92 -27.42
N ALA A 431 30.25 -26.60 -26.35
CA ALA A 431 30.81 -26.21 -25.07
C ALA A 431 31.55 -27.37 -24.36
N CYS A 432 30.95 -28.57 -24.34
CA CYS A 432 31.56 -29.76 -23.73
C CYS A 432 32.83 -30.22 -24.46
N ARG A 433 32.91 -30.03 -25.79
CA ARG A 433 34.13 -30.29 -26.57
C ARG A 433 35.28 -29.34 -26.19
N GLY A 434 34.95 -28.09 -25.83
CA GLY A 434 35.91 -27.07 -25.38
C GLY A 434 36.36 -27.20 -23.92
N ALA A 435 35.58 -27.88 -23.07
CA ALA A 435 35.93 -28.12 -21.66
C ALA A 435 37.20 -28.95 -21.50
N SER A 436 38.03 -28.64 -20.51
CA SER A 436 39.32 -29.32 -20.33
C SER A 436 39.11 -30.77 -19.90
N ALA A 437 40.08 -31.66 -20.18
CA ALA A 437 40.00 -33.05 -19.76
C ALA A 437 40.09 -33.24 -18.24
N ALA A 438 40.45 -32.21 -17.48
CA ALA A 438 40.48 -32.21 -16.02
C ALA A 438 39.06 -32.01 -15.45
N ASP A 439 38.33 -31.01 -15.96
CA ASP A 439 36.93 -30.72 -15.56
C ASP A 439 36.02 -31.94 -15.81
N ARG A 440 36.26 -32.64 -16.92
CA ARG A 440 35.55 -33.90 -17.25
C ARG A 440 35.86 -35.05 -16.28
N ARG A 441 37.00 -35.07 -15.60
CA ARG A 441 37.36 -36.10 -14.62
C ARG A 441 36.81 -35.77 -13.23
N GLU A 442 36.74 -34.50 -12.89
CA GLU A 442 36.20 -34.01 -11.62
C GLU A 442 34.68 -34.20 -11.56
N ALA A 443 33.92 -33.84 -12.61
CA ALA A 443 32.47 -34.06 -12.63
C ALA A 443 32.07 -35.55 -12.70
N VAL A 444 32.89 -36.39 -13.33
CA VAL A 444 32.67 -37.86 -13.32
C VAL A 444 32.93 -38.43 -11.92
N ALA A 445 33.81 -37.81 -11.13
CA ALA A 445 34.05 -38.19 -9.75
C ALA A 445 32.91 -37.71 -8.82
N GLU A 446 32.39 -36.49 -9.01
CA GLU A 446 31.23 -35.96 -8.27
C GLU A 446 29.94 -36.73 -8.56
N ALA A 447 29.63 -36.99 -9.84
CA ALA A 447 28.46 -37.78 -10.23
C ALA A 447 28.53 -39.25 -9.76
N ALA A 448 29.73 -39.78 -9.53
CA ALA A 448 29.91 -41.12 -8.98
C ALA A 448 29.72 -41.18 -7.45
N ASP A 449 29.77 -40.03 -6.75
CA ASP A 449 29.59 -39.95 -5.30
C ASP A 449 28.10 -39.78 -4.92
N GLU A 450 27.29 -39.15 -5.78
CA GLU A 450 25.84 -38.97 -5.55
C GLU A 450 24.99 -40.23 -5.87
N ASP A 451 25.49 -41.18 -6.67
CA ASP A 451 24.76 -42.39 -7.11
C ASP A 451 24.97 -43.64 -6.22
N MET A 452 25.60 -43.48 -5.05
CA MET A 452 25.77 -44.58 -4.08
C MET A 452 24.53 -44.71 -3.16
N PRO A 453 23.77 -45.82 -3.24
CA PRO A 453 22.61 -45.99 -2.37
C PRO A 453 23.06 -46.19 -0.92
N ALA A 454 22.54 -45.35 -0.02
CA ALA A 454 22.67 -45.52 1.42
C ALA A 454 22.00 -46.84 1.85
N VAL A 455 22.78 -47.92 1.93
CA VAL A 455 22.37 -49.18 2.54
C VAL A 455 22.81 -49.19 4.00
N ALA A 456 21.82 -49.37 4.86
CA ALA A 456 21.89 -49.45 6.30
C ALA A 456 23.00 -50.36 6.85
N ALA A 457 23.67 -49.89 7.91
CA ALA A 457 24.21 -50.74 8.96
C ALA A 457 23.87 -50.10 10.31
N GLY A 458 22.89 -50.69 11.00
CA GLY A 458 22.57 -50.37 12.38
C GLY A 458 23.54 -51.03 13.36
N SER A 459 23.72 -50.34 14.49
CA SER A 459 23.85 -50.90 15.84
C SER A 459 25.16 -51.63 16.20
N LEU A 460 25.99 -51.02 17.04
CA LEU A 460 25.97 -51.26 18.51
C LEU A 460 27.13 -50.56 19.25
N ALA A 461 26.83 -50.19 20.51
CA ALA A 461 27.71 -50.05 21.68
C ALA A 461 28.80 -48.94 21.65
N SER A 462 28.71 -47.82 22.37
CA SER A 462 28.66 -47.55 23.83
C SER A 462 30.02 -47.46 24.51
N GLU A 463 30.30 -46.31 25.13
CA GLU A 463 31.00 -46.04 26.44
C GLU A 463 31.63 -44.63 26.40
N GLN A 464 31.05 -43.65 27.10
CA GLN A 464 31.37 -43.17 28.46
C GLN A 464 32.61 -42.26 28.58
N GLY A 465 32.41 -41.11 29.26
CA GLY A 465 33.46 -40.23 29.81
C GLY A 465 33.16 -38.74 29.59
N GLN A 466 32.33 -38.08 30.41
CA GLN A 466 32.69 -37.32 31.63
C GLN A 466 33.67 -36.13 31.44
N GLY A 467 33.25 -34.95 31.94
CA GLY A 467 34.10 -33.79 32.24
C GLY A 467 33.46 -32.47 31.80
N GLN A 468 32.52 -31.90 32.57
CA GLN A 468 32.77 -30.84 33.57
C GLN A 468 33.42 -29.55 33.02
N GLY A 469 32.74 -28.41 33.25
CA GLY A 469 33.43 -27.20 33.66
C GLY A 469 32.97 -25.88 33.05
N GLN A 470 32.39 -25.05 33.94
CA GLN A 470 32.55 -23.58 34.02
C GLN A 470 31.68 -22.71 33.09
N GLU A 471 30.61 -22.10 33.62
CA GLU A 471 30.53 -20.92 34.50
C GLU A 471 30.23 -19.65 33.67
N GLN A 472 28.98 -19.18 33.80
CA GLN A 472 28.58 -17.79 33.51
C GLN A 472 29.27 -16.84 34.53
N PRO A 473 29.26 -15.51 34.32
CA PRO A 473 28.05 -14.77 34.67
C PRO A 473 27.70 -13.64 33.69
N LEU A 474 26.42 -13.62 33.30
CA LEU A 474 25.69 -12.39 33.02
C LEU A 474 25.41 -11.71 34.36
N LEU A 475 25.89 -10.48 34.54
CA LEU A 475 25.49 -9.61 35.65
C LEU A 475 24.91 -8.30 35.10
N LEU A 476 23.74 -7.99 35.67
CA LEU A 476 22.94 -6.78 35.61
C LEU A 476 23.75 -5.47 35.57
N ALA A 477 23.19 -4.45 34.89
CA ALA A 477 22.56 -3.29 35.54
C ALA A 477 22.28 -2.17 34.50
N VAL A 478 21.02 -1.75 34.35
CA VAL A 478 20.42 -0.52 34.90
C VAL A 478 20.61 0.72 34.01
N ALA A 479 19.47 1.37 33.79
CA ALA A 479 19.24 2.63 33.10
C ALA A 479 20.22 3.76 33.45
N SER A 480 20.46 4.63 32.48
CA SER A 480 20.54 6.05 32.77
C SER A 480 20.03 6.89 31.59
N SER A 481 19.09 7.77 31.96
CA SER A 481 18.65 8.96 31.23
C SER A 481 19.83 9.91 30.99
N GLY A 482 19.82 10.59 29.84
CA GLY A 482 20.82 11.60 29.49
C GLY A 482 20.29 12.55 28.44
N ALA A 483 19.57 13.57 28.91
CA ALA A 483 19.17 14.73 28.13
C ALA A 483 20.37 15.47 27.51
N GLN A 484 20.22 15.98 26.28
CA GLN A 484 21.00 17.13 25.84
C GLN A 484 20.24 17.96 24.79
N ARG A 485 19.70 19.09 25.27
CA ARG A 485 19.49 20.30 24.48
C ARG A 485 20.82 21.06 24.44
N ALA A 486 21.18 21.60 23.28
CA ALA A 486 21.80 22.91 23.06
C ALA A 486 21.97 23.08 21.54
N ALA A 487 21.18 23.92 20.86
CA ALA A 487 21.31 25.38 20.77
C ALA A 487 22.23 25.83 19.63
N SER A 488 21.59 26.38 18.59
CA SER A 488 21.90 27.63 17.88
C SER A 488 23.32 27.90 17.36
N ALA A 489 23.41 28.11 16.04
CA ALA A 489 24.27 29.15 15.47
C ALA A 489 23.60 29.78 14.23
N THR A 490 23.59 31.10 14.26
CA THR A 490 23.11 32.10 13.30
C THR A 490 23.90 32.16 11.99
N SER A 491 23.20 32.38 10.88
CA SER A 491 23.46 33.39 9.85
C SER A 491 22.21 33.61 9.00
#